data_AF-A0A428R0Z4-F1
#
_entry.id   AF-A0A428R0Z4-F1
#
_cell.length_a   1.000
_cell.length_b   1.000
_cell.length_c   1.000
_cell.angle_alpha   90.00
_cell.angle_beta   90.00
_cell.angle_gamma   90.00
#
_symmetry.space_group_name_H-M   'P 1'
#
loop_
_entity.id
_entity.type
_entity.pdbx_description
1 polymer ?
#
loop_
_entity_poly.entity_id
_entity_poly.type
_entity_poly.pdbx_seq_one_letter_code
_entity_poly.pdbx_strand_id
1 'polypeptide(L)'
;MMGMAARFATQPDIRSRGPMYCAQGKVALKDDLEHICIENIQACILVGNNYMGDCQAEVESLYFALANRMAQMLNLGVCNESDDGITRETKRRIFWTCFITDTWASGGSNLSRQFGWQAKQPRVPMDEYVFSMMMPGDPDIADSEWRPGLWGHMVRLVKIYTQIQQLHRELAETDTWDEALIDESVRRLEADLDAFEQNLDPGLTFSMENVAAFVSRGLGSVFIAFHLGYHHYYTLLFYQYLDQRRPSTRNGKKYADGCKAHAAIICDVLKASREVPGAPALYNIVGHVTIVSSSVLLHTYLFGEPHELQDSKSRLESNLKSLVQLRSYWPSVELMIHRLVVFQKNCIRSLGRNTHRFDKWMVKFLIAHSLALEDKADDTWPDSDATQLGNVHFERSRVTESMMMDIQNSETFGGAAG
;
A
#
# COMPACT_ATOMS: atom_id res chain seq x y z
N MET A 1 7.13 -14.54 15.73
CA MET A 1 6.91 -13.21 16.36
C MET A 1 8.22 -12.48 16.67
N MET A 2 9.13 -13.05 17.45
CA MET A 2 10.40 -12.40 17.84
C MET A 2 11.23 -11.87 16.67
N GLY A 3 11.36 -12.61 15.56
CA GLY A 3 12.08 -12.14 14.36
C GLY A 3 11.50 -10.87 13.75
N MET A 4 10.16 -10.77 13.66
CA MET A 4 9.47 -9.58 13.17
C MET A 4 9.62 -8.41 14.15
N ALA A 5 9.40 -8.65 15.44
CA ALA A 5 9.46 -7.61 16.48
C ALA A 5 10.89 -7.04 16.62
N ALA A 6 11.91 -7.89 16.50
CA ALA A 6 13.31 -7.48 16.58
C ALA A 6 13.65 -6.37 15.59
N ARG A 7 13.04 -6.35 14.40
CA ARG A 7 13.22 -5.32 13.37
C ARG A 7 12.89 -3.91 13.88
N PHE A 8 11.94 -3.79 14.80
CA PHE A 8 11.47 -2.53 15.36
C PHE A 8 12.09 -2.19 16.72
N ALA A 9 13.00 -3.02 17.22
CA ALA A 9 13.68 -2.75 18.49
C ALA A 9 14.59 -1.53 18.38
N THR A 10 14.62 -0.69 19.42
CA THR A 10 15.52 0.47 19.48
C THR A 10 16.98 0.05 19.69
N GLN A 11 17.21 -1.10 20.33
CA GLN A 11 18.54 -1.65 20.62
C GLN A 11 19.14 -2.36 19.39
N PRO A 12 20.32 -1.94 18.89
CA PRO A 12 20.99 -2.58 17.75
C PRO A 12 21.24 -4.09 17.94
N ASP A 13 21.60 -4.50 19.17
CA ASP A 13 21.88 -5.91 19.50
C ASP A 13 20.63 -6.80 19.42
N ILE A 14 19.44 -6.24 19.62
CA ILE A 14 18.18 -6.98 19.45
C ILE A 14 17.85 -7.08 17.96
N ARG A 15 18.02 -5.98 17.21
CA ARG A 15 17.81 -5.98 15.75
C ARG A 15 18.70 -7.01 15.05
N SER A 16 19.98 -7.10 15.44
CA SER A 16 20.94 -8.03 14.83
C SER A 16 20.60 -9.51 15.08
N ARG A 17 19.81 -9.82 16.13
CA ARG A 17 19.30 -11.17 16.40
C ARG A 17 18.03 -11.52 15.62
N GLY A 18 17.37 -10.53 15.02
CA GLY A 18 16.14 -10.71 14.24
C GLY A 18 16.23 -11.82 13.17
N PRO A 19 17.28 -11.83 12.32
CA PRO A 19 17.46 -12.89 11.33
C PRO A 19 17.57 -14.29 11.94
N MET A 20 18.27 -14.43 13.07
CA MET A 20 18.37 -15.71 13.80
C MET A 20 16.99 -16.17 14.29
N TYR A 21 16.22 -15.29 14.93
CA TYR A 21 14.87 -15.63 15.39
C TYR A 21 13.93 -15.99 14.24
N CYS A 22 14.04 -15.29 13.10
CA CYS A 22 13.27 -15.61 11.90
C CYS A 22 13.64 -16.99 11.34
N ALA A 23 14.94 -17.31 11.28
CA ALA A 23 15.42 -18.61 10.83
C ALA A 23 14.93 -19.75 11.74
N GLN A 24 15.03 -19.60 13.06
CA GLN A 24 14.55 -20.59 14.02
C GLN A 24 13.02 -20.78 13.94
N GLY A 25 12.26 -19.68 13.85
CA GLY A 25 10.81 -19.75 13.69
C GLY A 25 10.39 -20.45 12.39
N LYS A 26 11.16 -20.23 11.31
CA LYS A 26 10.95 -20.93 10.04
C LYS A 26 11.23 -22.44 10.14
N VAL A 27 12.29 -22.85 10.84
CA VAL A 27 12.59 -24.27 11.07
C VAL A 27 11.44 -24.92 11.82
N ALA A 28 11.03 -24.35 12.94
CA ALA A 28 9.89 -24.86 13.72
C ALA A 28 8.59 -24.95 12.90
N LEU A 29 8.28 -23.93 12.09
CA LEU A 29 7.11 -23.96 11.20
C LEU A 29 7.21 -25.06 10.13
N LYS A 30 8.41 -25.32 9.61
CA LYS A 30 8.61 -26.38 8.61
C LYS A 30 8.46 -27.77 9.22
N ASP A 31 8.94 -27.95 10.44
CA ASP A 31 8.87 -29.23 11.15
C ASP A 31 7.42 -29.61 11.51
N ASP A 32 6.52 -28.62 11.69
CA ASP A 32 5.09 -28.83 12.00
C ASP A 32 4.16 -28.45 10.82
N LEU A 33 4.69 -28.28 9.60
CA LEU A 33 3.94 -27.64 8.51
C LEU A 33 2.64 -28.35 8.13
N GLU A 34 2.60 -29.68 8.25
CA GLU A 34 1.44 -30.50 7.89
C GLU A 34 0.29 -30.38 8.92
N HIS A 35 0.57 -29.82 10.10
CA HIS A 35 -0.45 -29.58 11.11
C HIS A 35 -1.25 -28.32 10.77
N ILE A 36 -2.48 -28.54 10.31
CA ILE A 36 -3.39 -27.46 9.91
C ILE A 36 -4.03 -26.85 11.16
N CYS A 37 -3.44 -25.77 11.66
CA CYS A 37 -3.90 -25.07 12.87
C CYS A 37 -3.81 -23.53 12.71
N ILE A 38 -4.42 -22.80 13.64
CA ILE A 38 -4.44 -21.32 13.65
C ILE A 38 -3.01 -20.77 13.79
N GLU A 39 -2.20 -21.41 14.63
CA GLU A 39 -0.85 -21.03 14.96
C GLU A 39 0.05 -21.10 13.72
N ASN A 40 -0.09 -22.17 12.91
CA ASN A 40 0.67 -22.31 11.67
C ASN A 40 0.21 -21.33 10.59
N ILE A 41 -1.07 -20.93 10.55
CA ILE A 41 -1.54 -19.83 9.69
C ILE A 41 -0.85 -18.52 10.09
N GLN A 42 -0.88 -18.18 11.38
CA GLN A 42 -0.26 -16.97 11.91
C GLN A 42 1.27 -16.97 11.70
N ALA A 43 1.92 -18.12 11.90
CA ALA A 43 3.35 -18.30 11.65
C ALA A 43 3.68 -18.12 10.16
N CYS A 44 2.90 -18.69 9.25
CA CYS A 44 3.03 -18.47 7.81
C CYS A 44 2.91 -16.99 7.45
N ILE A 45 1.92 -16.27 7.99
CA ILE A 45 1.75 -14.83 7.76
C ILE A 45 2.97 -14.05 8.27
N LEU A 46 3.48 -14.35 9.47
CA LEU A 46 4.64 -13.66 10.03
C LEU A 46 5.93 -13.95 9.25
N VAL A 47 6.15 -15.19 8.83
CA VAL A 47 7.32 -15.58 8.03
C VAL A 47 7.24 -14.95 6.64
N GLY A 48 6.07 -14.99 5.99
CA GLY A 48 5.85 -14.35 4.70
C GLY A 48 6.14 -12.85 4.72
N ASN A 49 5.66 -12.13 5.74
CA ASN A 49 5.94 -10.70 5.90
C ASN A 49 7.43 -10.39 6.14
N ASN A 50 8.20 -11.28 6.79
CA ASN A 50 9.65 -11.09 6.91
C ASN A 50 10.34 -11.23 5.55
N TYR A 51 9.99 -12.25 4.76
CA TYR A 51 10.54 -12.44 3.43
C TYR A 51 10.16 -11.34 2.45
N MET A 52 8.94 -10.78 2.57
CA MET A 52 8.53 -9.57 1.84
C MET A 52 9.52 -8.42 2.09
N GLY A 53 9.85 -8.20 3.36
CA GLY A 53 10.78 -7.16 3.79
C GLY A 53 12.21 -7.37 3.29
N ASP A 54 12.60 -8.63 3.08
CA ASP A 54 13.96 -9.02 2.69
C ASP A 54 14.09 -9.27 1.17
N CYS A 55 13.19 -8.68 0.36
CA CYS A 55 13.17 -8.76 -1.11
C CYS A 55 12.97 -10.18 -1.68
N GLN A 56 12.37 -11.11 -0.93
CA GLN A 56 12.14 -12.49 -1.36
C GLN A 56 10.66 -12.74 -1.64
N ALA A 57 10.13 -12.07 -2.67
CA ALA A 57 8.72 -12.10 -3.06
C ALA A 57 8.19 -13.53 -3.35
N GLU A 58 8.98 -14.39 -3.99
CA GLU A 58 8.55 -15.76 -4.27
C GLU A 58 8.33 -16.59 -2.99
N VAL A 59 9.21 -16.43 -2.01
CA VAL A 59 9.13 -17.13 -0.72
C VAL A 59 8.00 -16.57 0.12
N GLU A 60 7.82 -15.25 0.13
CA GLU A 60 6.66 -14.58 0.72
C GLU A 60 5.34 -15.15 0.19
N SER A 61 5.19 -15.17 -1.12
CA SER A 61 3.99 -15.65 -1.81
C SER A 61 3.69 -17.11 -1.49
N LEU A 62 4.72 -17.96 -1.35
CA LEU A 62 4.56 -19.34 -0.92
C LEU A 62 3.98 -19.46 0.50
N TYR A 63 4.50 -18.71 1.47
CA TYR A 63 3.98 -18.77 2.84
C TYR A 63 2.57 -18.18 2.96
N PHE A 64 2.24 -17.12 2.24
CA PHE A 64 0.87 -16.61 2.19
C PHE A 64 -0.07 -17.61 1.52
N ALA A 65 0.36 -18.31 0.46
CA ALA A 65 -0.42 -19.40 -0.13
C ALA A 65 -0.74 -20.51 0.88
N LEU A 66 0.25 -20.92 1.69
CA LEU A 66 0.06 -21.93 2.73
C LEU A 66 -0.93 -21.46 3.81
N ALA A 67 -0.76 -20.23 4.32
CA ALA A 67 -1.69 -19.62 5.26
C ALA A 67 -3.13 -19.62 4.72
N ASN A 68 -3.29 -19.22 3.46
CA ASN A 68 -4.57 -19.16 2.79
C ASN A 68 -5.23 -20.54 2.69
N ARG A 69 -4.47 -21.56 2.27
CA ARG A 69 -5.00 -22.93 2.17
C ARG A 69 -5.37 -23.52 3.52
N MET A 70 -4.56 -23.33 4.55
CA MET A 70 -4.89 -23.75 5.90
C MET A 70 -6.17 -23.06 6.42
N ALA A 71 -6.31 -21.75 6.19
CA ALA A 71 -7.51 -21.01 6.60
C ALA A 71 -8.79 -21.51 5.91
N GLN A 72 -8.69 -21.91 4.64
CA GLN A 72 -9.79 -22.54 3.89
C GLN A 72 -10.11 -23.94 4.43
N MET A 73 -9.09 -24.77 4.68
CA MET A 73 -9.28 -26.13 5.21
C MET A 73 -9.91 -26.14 6.60
N LEU A 74 -9.57 -25.16 7.45
CA LEU A 74 -10.19 -24.97 8.77
C LEU A 74 -11.58 -24.33 8.70
N ASN A 75 -12.05 -23.91 7.52
CA ASN A 75 -13.30 -23.18 7.34
C ASN A 75 -13.42 -21.97 8.29
N LEU A 76 -12.35 -21.17 8.45
CA LEU A 76 -12.34 -20.04 9.41
C LEU A 76 -13.42 -18.98 9.14
N GLY A 77 -13.97 -18.96 7.92
CA GLY A 77 -15.09 -18.08 7.55
C GLY A 77 -16.47 -18.56 8.01
N VAL A 78 -16.57 -19.77 8.57
CA VAL A 78 -17.81 -20.35 9.06
C VAL A 78 -17.83 -20.28 10.59
N CYS A 79 -18.96 -19.82 11.15
CA CYS A 79 -19.13 -19.75 12.58
C CYS A 79 -19.22 -21.16 13.19
N ASN A 80 -18.42 -21.42 14.21
CA ASN A 80 -18.52 -22.63 15.03
C ASN A 80 -19.22 -22.29 16.35
N GLU A 81 -20.36 -22.92 16.61
CA GLU A 81 -21.17 -22.62 17.80
C GLU A 81 -20.48 -23.00 19.11
N SER A 82 -19.52 -23.93 19.07
CA SER A 82 -18.76 -24.32 20.26
C SER A 82 -17.65 -23.33 20.64
N ASP A 83 -17.29 -22.40 19.76
CA ASP A 83 -16.26 -21.40 20.05
C ASP A 83 -16.83 -20.30 20.95
N ASP A 84 -16.02 -19.85 21.91
CA ASP A 84 -16.27 -18.62 22.66
C ASP A 84 -16.07 -17.37 21.78
N GLY A 85 -16.49 -16.21 22.29
CA GLY A 85 -16.48 -14.95 21.54
C GLY A 85 -15.08 -14.56 21.05
N ILE A 86 -14.06 -14.69 21.91
CA ILE A 86 -12.68 -14.34 21.58
C ILE A 86 -12.11 -15.26 20.50
N THR A 87 -12.40 -16.56 20.55
CA THR A 87 -11.97 -17.53 19.53
C THR A 87 -12.65 -17.23 18.20
N ARG A 88 -13.96 -16.95 18.20
CA ARG A 88 -14.69 -16.58 16.98
C ARG A 88 -14.13 -15.32 16.33
N GLU A 89 -13.87 -14.27 17.11
CA GLU A 89 -13.31 -13.03 16.59
C GLU A 89 -11.88 -13.23 16.08
N THR A 90 -11.07 -14.05 16.77
CA THR A 90 -9.71 -14.40 16.32
C THR A 90 -9.73 -15.10 14.97
N LYS A 91 -10.58 -16.14 14.80
CA LYS A 91 -10.75 -16.84 13.51
C LYS A 91 -11.20 -15.89 12.40
N ARG A 92 -12.15 -14.99 12.69
CA ARG A 92 -12.63 -13.95 11.75
C ARG A 92 -11.51 -13.00 11.33
N ARG A 93 -10.71 -12.50 12.28
CA ARG A 93 -9.57 -11.61 11.99
C ARG A 93 -8.52 -12.32 11.14
N ILE A 94 -8.24 -13.60 11.39
CA ILE A 94 -7.30 -14.38 10.57
C ILE A 94 -7.84 -14.55 9.15
N PHE A 95 -9.11 -14.96 9.00
CA PHE A 95 -9.76 -15.10 7.69
C PHE A 95 -9.65 -13.82 6.86
N TRP A 96 -9.98 -12.68 7.48
CA TRP A 96 -9.92 -11.39 6.81
C TRP A 96 -8.49 -10.89 6.58
N THR A 97 -7.54 -11.26 7.44
CA THR A 97 -6.11 -10.99 7.20
C THR A 97 -5.63 -11.75 5.96
N CYS A 98 -5.95 -13.05 5.84
CA CYS A 98 -5.66 -13.84 4.64
C CYS A 98 -6.23 -13.20 3.37
N PHE A 99 -7.49 -12.74 3.41
CA PHE A 99 -8.11 -12.02 2.29
C PHE A 99 -7.34 -10.74 1.90
N ILE A 100 -6.94 -9.92 2.88
CA ILE A 100 -6.19 -8.69 2.64
C ILE A 100 -4.80 -9.01 2.09
N THR A 101 -4.06 -9.92 2.72
CA THR A 101 -2.70 -10.29 2.28
C THR A 101 -2.71 -10.91 0.89
N ASP A 102 -3.65 -11.80 0.58
CA ASP A 102 -3.80 -12.39 -0.75
C ASP A 102 -4.09 -11.33 -1.82
N THR A 103 -4.97 -10.36 -1.51
CA THR A 103 -5.29 -9.27 -2.45
C THR A 103 -4.05 -8.42 -2.77
N TRP A 104 -3.27 -8.04 -1.76
CA TRP A 104 -2.07 -7.23 -1.98
C TRP A 104 -0.93 -8.02 -2.61
N ALA A 105 -0.61 -9.21 -2.10
CA ALA A 105 0.48 -10.04 -2.58
C ALA A 105 0.27 -10.52 -4.02
N SER A 106 -0.92 -11.03 -4.35
CA SER A 106 -1.23 -11.49 -5.70
C SER A 106 -1.23 -10.35 -6.73
N GLY A 107 -1.71 -9.17 -6.35
CA GLY A 107 -1.63 -7.97 -7.20
C GLY A 107 -0.20 -7.49 -7.41
N GLY A 108 0.64 -7.55 -6.36
CA GLY A 108 2.05 -7.19 -6.38
C GLY A 108 2.93 -8.09 -7.23
N SER A 109 2.67 -9.40 -7.19
CA SER A 109 3.54 -10.41 -7.81
C SER A 109 2.97 -10.98 -9.12
N ASN A 110 1.88 -10.40 -9.65
CA ASN A 110 1.15 -10.89 -10.82
C ASN A 110 0.70 -12.37 -10.70
N LEU A 111 0.33 -12.79 -9.48
CA LEU A 111 -0.18 -14.13 -9.20
C LEU A 111 -1.71 -14.11 -9.16
N SER A 112 -2.31 -15.29 -9.33
CA SER A 112 -3.76 -15.47 -9.10
C SER A 112 -4.07 -15.42 -7.62
N ARG A 113 -5.17 -14.74 -7.27
CA ARG A 113 -5.72 -14.74 -5.92
C ARG A 113 -6.28 -16.11 -5.53
N GLN A 114 -6.10 -16.50 -4.28
CA GLN A 114 -6.65 -17.73 -3.71
C GLN A 114 -7.89 -17.48 -2.85
N PHE A 115 -8.06 -16.26 -2.36
CA PHE A 115 -9.23 -15.80 -1.62
C PHE A 115 -10.15 -14.98 -2.54
N GLY A 116 -11.26 -15.61 -2.95
CA GLY A 116 -12.34 -14.95 -3.66
C GLY A 116 -13.44 -14.44 -2.73
N TRP A 117 -14.23 -13.48 -3.21
CA TRP A 117 -15.48 -13.13 -2.54
C TRP A 117 -16.48 -14.29 -2.67
N GLN A 118 -16.98 -14.80 -1.55
CA GLN A 118 -17.96 -15.89 -1.52
C GLN A 118 -19.35 -15.36 -1.18
N ALA A 119 -20.41 -16.08 -1.58
CA ALA A 119 -21.79 -15.68 -1.30
C ALA A 119 -22.10 -15.62 0.21
N LYS A 120 -21.41 -16.44 1.02
CA LYS A 120 -21.43 -16.37 2.48
C LYS A 120 -20.04 -16.04 2.98
N GLN A 121 -19.93 -14.98 3.76
CA GLN A 121 -18.69 -14.57 4.43
C GLN A 121 -18.99 -14.23 5.88
N PRO A 122 -18.01 -14.39 6.79
CA PRO A 122 -18.19 -13.97 8.16
C PRO A 122 -18.40 -12.46 8.22
N ARG A 123 -18.99 -11.95 9.31
CA ARG A 123 -18.99 -10.50 9.56
C ARG A 123 -17.56 -9.95 9.58
N VAL A 124 -17.40 -8.69 9.20
CA VAL A 124 -16.10 -8.03 9.27
C VAL A 124 -15.64 -7.91 10.74
N PRO A 125 -14.34 -7.74 11.01
CA PRO A 125 -13.81 -7.64 12.36
C PRO A 125 -14.45 -6.49 13.16
N MET A 126 -14.67 -6.73 14.46
CA MET A 126 -15.26 -5.74 15.36
C MET A 126 -14.25 -4.67 15.80
N ASP A 127 -14.70 -3.68 16.58
CA ASP A 127 -13.82 -2.67 17.19
C ASP A 127 -12.64 -3.32 17.95
N GLU A 128 -11.44 -2.80 17.70
CA GLU A 128 -10.19 -3.34 18.26
C GLU A 128 -10.12 -3.24 19.78
N TYR A 129 -10.69 -2.18 20.37
CA TYR A 129 -10.72 -2.01 21.80
C TYR A 129 -11.68 -3.01 22.45
N VAL A 130 -12.89 -3.19 21.88
CA VAL A 130 -13.83 -4.23 22.34
C VAL A 130 -13.16 -5.60 22.31
N PHE A 131 -12.51 -5.96 21.20
CA PHE A 131 -11.80 -7.23 21.08
C PHE A 131 -10.69 -7.39 22.14
N SER A 132 -9.91 -6.33 22.40
CA SER A 132 -8.82 -6.35 23.40
C SER A 132 -9.29 -6.57 24.84
N MET A 133 -10.56 -6.31 25.13
CA MET A 133 -11.16 -6.47 26.45
C MET A 133 -11.88 -7.82 26.64
N MET A 134 -12.00 -8.64 25.59
CA MET A 134 -12.64 -9.96 25.68
C MET A 134 -11.76 -10.96 26.43
N MET A 135 -12.40 -11.86 27.17
CA MET A 135 -11.77 -12.92 27.94
C MET A 135 -12.19 -14.32 27.44
N PRO A 136 -11.37 -15.36 27.68
CA PRO A 136 -11.76 -16.74 27.39
C PRO A 136 -13.07 -17.11 28.11
N GLY A 137 -13.99 -17.73 27.37
CA GLY A 137 -15.32 -18.10 27.85
C GLY A 137 -16.41 -17.03 27.71
N ASP A 138 -16.06 -15.79 27.35
CA ASP A 138 -17.05 -14.75 27.06
C ASP A 138 -17.90 -15.15 25.84
N PRO A 139 -19.21 -14.83 25.82
CA PRO A 139 -20.03 -15.03 24.63
C PRO A 139 -19.59 -14.10 23.49
N ASP A 140 -19.95 -14.45 22.26
CA ASP A 140 -19.76 -13.53 21.13
C ASP A 140 -20.69 -12.31 21.25
N ILE A 141 -20.25 -11.17 20.70
CA ILE A 141 -21.04 -9.94 20.71
C ILE A 141 -22.25 -10.09 19.79
N ALA A 142 -23.43 -9.75 20.31
CA ALA A 142 -24.68 -9.80 19.56
C ALA A 142 -24.66 -8.85 18.35
N ASP A 143 -25.34 -9.21 17.26
CA ASP A 143 -25.31 -8.43 16.01
C ASP A 143 -25.86 -6.99 16.17
N SER A 144 -26.79 -6.77 17.11
CA SER A 144 -27.31 -5.43 17.43
C SER A 144 -26.27 -4.51 18.10
N GLU A 145 -25.32 -5.10 18.83
CA GLU A 145 -24.29 -4.39 19.59
C GLU A 145 -22.97 -4.32 18.82
N TRP A 146 -22.78 -5.23 17.85
CA TRP A 146 -21.59 -5.28 17.03
C TRP A 146 -21.38 -3.98 16.25
N ARG A 147 -20.13 -3.50 16.26
CA ARG A 147 -19.67 -2.37 15.46
C ARG A 147 -18.36 -2.73 14.77
N PRO A 148 -18.16 -2.36 13.50
CA PRO A 148 -16.91 -2.61 12.80
C PRO A 148 -15.76 -1.81 13.42
N GLY A 149 -14.59 -2.43 13.54
CA GLY A 149 -13.35 -1.74 13.88
C GLY A 149 -12.65 -1.17 12.65
N LEU A 150 -11.50 -0.52 12.85
CA LEU A 150 -10.67 -0.02 11.74
C LEU A 150 -10.32 -1.13 10.75
N TRP A 151 -10.00 -2.33 11.26
CA TRP A 151 -9.72 -3.50 10.43
C TRP A 151 -10.94 -3.93 9.62
N GLY A 152 -12.14 -3.83 10.18
CA GLY A 152 -13.40 -4.08 9.47
C GLY A 152 -13.67 -3.08 8.35
N HIS A 153 -13.34 -1.80 8.57
CA HIS A 153 -13.39 -0.78 7.52
C HIS A 153 -12.32 -1.01 6.43
N MET A 154 -11.10 -1.41 6.80
CA MET A 154 -10.06 -1.79 5.84
C MET A 154 -10.48 -2.95 4.95
N VAL A 155 -11.11 -3.99 5.50
CA VAL A 155 -11.66 -5.11 4.69
C VAL A 155 -12.61 -4.61 3.61
N ARG A 156 -13.52 -3.68 3.96
CA ARG A 156 -14.47 -3.09 3.02
C ARG A 156 -13.76 -2.27 1.94
N LEU A 157 -12.76 -1.49 2.30
CA LEU A 157 -11.93 -0.76 1.33
C LEU A 157 -11.17 -1.69 0.40
N VAL A 158 -10.56 -2.76 0.94
CA VAL A 158 -9.82 -3.74 0.15
C VAL A 158 -10.74 -4.43 -0.86
N LYS A 159 -12.02 -4.63 -0.55
CA LYS A 159 -13.01 -5.10 -1.53
C LYS A 159 -13.12 -4.17 -2.74
N ILE A 160 -13.17 -2.85 -2.55
CA ILE A 160 -13.17 -1.89 -3.66
C ILE A 160 -11.83 -1.98 -4.40
N TYR A 161 -10.72 -2.05 -3.68
CA TYR A 161 -9.38 -2.20 -4.25
C TYR A 161 -9.24 -3.43 -5.15
N THR A 162 -9.90 -4.55 -4.84
CA THR A 162 -9.88 -5.73 -5.72
C THR A 162 -10.40 -5.42 -7.13
N GLN A 163 -11.37 -4.51 -7.25
CA GLN A 163 -11.94 -4.11 -8.53
C GLN A 163 -11.03 -3.11 -9.25
N ILE A 164 -10.39 -2.20 -8.51
CA ILE A 164 -9.35 -1.29 -9.04
C ILE A 164 -8.17 -2.11 -9.58
N GLN A 165 -7.73 -3.15 -8.87
CA GLN A 165 -6.70 -4.06 -9.35
C GLN A 165 -7.13 -4.82 -10.60
N GLN A 166 -8.40 -5.26 -10.66
CA GLN A 166 -8.93 -5.95 -11.83
C GLN A 166 -8.90 -5.05 -13.07
N LEU A 167 -9.35 -3.80 -12.94
CA LEU A 167 -9.25 -2.79 -14.00
C LEU A 167 -7.79 -2.60 -14.45
N HIS A 168 -6.86 -2.42 -13.52
CA HIS A 168 -5.44 -2.28 -13.88
C HIS A 168 -4.87 -3.53 -14.55
N ARG A 169 -5.25 -4.74 -14.09
CA ARG A 169 -4.81 -5.98 -14.74
C ARG A 169 -5.28 -6.05 -16.18
N GLU A 170 -6.55 -5.73 -16.44
CA GLU A 170 -7.12 -5.67 -17.80
C GLU A 170 -6.37 -4.66 -18.68
N LEU A 171 -6.02 -3.48 -18.13
CA LEU A 171 -5.23 -2.47 -18.84
C LEU A 171 -3.79 -2.93 -19.13
N ALA A 172 -3.19 -3.73 -18.25
CA ALA A 172 -1.86 -4.29 -18.44
C ALA A 172 -1.83 -5.41 -19.49
N GLU A 173 -2.90 -6.19 -19.59
CA GLU A 173 -2.99 -7.37 -20.46
C GLU A 173 -3.49 -6.99 -21.87
N THR A 174 -4.42 -6.04 -21.99
CA THR A 174 -5.05 -5.69 -23.28
C THR A 174 -4.20 -4.73 -24.12
N ASP A 175 -4.09 -4.99 -25.43
CA ASP A 175 -3.33 -4.12 -26.37
C ASP A 175 -4.10 -2.87 -26.82
N THR A 176 -5.44 -2.94 -26.82
CA THR A 176 -6.34 -1.85 -27.22
C THR A 176 -7.26 -1.48 -26.07
N TRP A 177 -7.22 -0.22 -25.66
CA TRP A 177 -8.03 0.28 -24.55
C TRP A 177 -9.35 0.85 -25.03
N ASP A 178 -10.45 0.40 -24.43
CA ASP A 178 -11.77 0.99 -24.60
C ASP A 178 -11.96 2.14 -23.59
N GLU A 179 -11.73 3.36 -24.06
CA GLU A 179 -11.81 4.58 -23.22
C GLU A 179 -13.20 4.79 -22.60
N ALA A 180 -14.28 4.34 -23.26
CA ALA A 180 -15.63 4.50 -22.73
C ALA A 180 -15.88 3.55 -21.56
N LEU A 181 -15.47 2.28 -21.70
CA LEU A 181 -15.56 1.28 -20.62
C LEU A 181 -14.66 1.64 -19.43
N ILE A 182 -13.49 2.22 -19.70
CA ILE A 182 -12.58 2.71 -18.67
C ILE A 182 -13.24 3.87 -17.89
N ASP A 183 -13.80 4.88 -18.57
CA ASP A 183 -14.46 6.01 -17.91
C ASP A 183 -15.68 5.56 -17.08
N GLU A 184 -16.46 4.59 -17.60
CA GLU A 184 -17.57 4.00 -16.85
C GLU A 184 -17.09 3.26 -15.60
N SER A 185 -16.05 2.43 -15.74
CA SER A 185 -15.46 1.68 -14.62
C SER A 185 -14.91 2.61 -13.55
N VAL A 186 -14.19 3.66 -13.95
CA VAL A 186 -13.66 4.67 -13.03
C VAL A 186 -14.77 5.39 -12.29
N ARG A 187 -15.82 5.83 -13.00
CA ARG A 187 -16.96 6.53 -12.39
C ARG A 187 -17.69 5.67 -11.37
N ARG A 188 -17.87 4.38 -11.66
CA ARG A 188 -18.48 3.42 -10.73
C ARG A 188 -17.62 3.23 -9.48
N LEU A 189 -16.30 3.06 -9.65
CA LEU A 189 -15.37 2.87 -8.54
C LEU A 189 -15.19 4.14 -7.69
N GLU A 190 -15.24 5.32 -8.31
CA GLU A 190 -15.32 6.61 -7.59
C GLU A 190 -16.57 6.63 -6.72
N ALA A 191 -17.74 6.32 -7.27
CA ALA A 191 -18.99 6.29 -6.51
C ALA A 191 -18.95 5.29 -5.34
N ASP A 192 -18.31 4.13 -5.50
CA ASP A 192 -18.12 3.15 -4.44
C ASP A 192 -17.21 3.69 -3.31
N LEU A 193 -16.14 4.43 -3.66
CA LEU A 193 -15.25 5.06 -2.68
C LEU A 193 -15.92 6.25 -1.97
N ASP A 194 -16.66 7.09 -2.69
CA ASP A 194 -17.43 8.21 -2.14
C ASP A 194 -18.50 7.69 -1.18
N ALA A 195 -19.23 6.65 -1.57
CA ALA A 195 -20.23 6.02 -0.73
C ALA A 195 -19.60 5.40 0.52
N PHE A 196 -18.39 4.86 0.42
CA PHE A 196 -17.67 4.37 1.59
C PHE A 196 -17.39 5.52 2.59
N GLU A 197 -16.85 6.65 2.12
CA GLU A 197 -16.54 7.80 2.97
C GLU A 197 -17.78 8.45 3.60
N GLN A 198 -18.86 8.61 2.84
CA GLN A 198 -20.12 9.17 3.34
C GLN A 198 -20.75 8.33 4.46
N ASN A 199 -20.43 7.03 4.51
CA ASN A 199 -20.90 6.11 5.55
C ASN A 199 -19.89 5.94 6.71
N LEU A 200 -18.78 6.68 6.72
CA LEU A 200 -17.88 6.70 7.86
C LEU A 200 -18.42 7.59 8.98
N ASP A 201 -18.29 7.10 10.21
CA ASP A 201 -18.54 7.93 11.37
C ASP A 201 -17.56 9.12 11.39
N PRO A 202 -17.97 10.32 11.85
CA PRO A 202 -17.10 11.50 11.87
C PRO A 202 -15.77 11.27 12.60
N GLY A 203 -15.76 10.42 13.64
CA GLY A 203 -14.56 10.04 14.39
C GLY A 203 -13.55 9.21 13.58
N LEU A 204 -13.94 8.65 12.43
CA LEU A 204 -13.08 7.87 11.54
C LEU A 204 -12.50 8.70 10.38
N THR A 205 -12.83 9.99 10.29
CA THR A 205 -12.30 10.88 9.25
C THR A 205 -10.90 11.38 9.61
N PHE A 206 -10.05 11.66 8.62
CA PHE A 206 -8.69 12.10 8.92
C PHE A 206 -8.70 13.53 9.48
N SER A 207 -8.30 13.67 10.74
CA SER A 207 -8.06 14.95 11.40
C SER A 207 -7.04 14.76 12.51
N MET A 208 -6.33 15.81 12.91
CA MET A 208 -5.37 15.70 14.02
C MET A 208 -6.05 15.40 15.36
N GLU A 209 -7.31 15.80 15.52
CA GLU A 209 -8.14 15.44 16.66
C GLU A 209 -8.40 13.92 16.70
N ASN A 210 -8.82 13.33 15.58
CA ASN A 210 -9.06 11.90 15.49
C ASN A 210 -7.75 11.10 15.60
N VAL A 211 -6.64 11.59 15.02
CA VAL A 211 -5.31 10.99 15.23
C VAL A 211 -4.99 10.93 16.72
N ALA A 212 -5.16 12.02 17.48
CA ALA A 212 -4.91 12.04 18.91
C ALA A 212 -5.82 11.06 19.68
N ALA A 213 -7.10 11.00 19.32
CA ALA A 213 -8.06 10.07 19.93
C ALA A 213 -7.66 8.60 19.73
N PHE A 214 -7.27 8.21 18.50
CA PHE A 214 -6.80 6.85 18.22
C PHE A 214 -5.44 6.56 18.85
N VAL A 215 -4.53 7.54 18.93
CA VAL A 215 -3.25 7.42 19.67
C VAL A 215 -3.51 7.12 21.15
N SER A 216 -4.44 7.81 21.80
CA SER A 216 -4.75 7.56 23.22
C SER A 216 -5.30 6.15 23.49
N ARG A 217 -5.85 5.50 22.45
CA ARG A 217 -6.35 4.11 22.49
C ARG A 217 -5.30 3.07 22.04
N GLY A 218 -4.08 3.50 21.71
CA GLY A 218 -3.02 2.62 21.19
C GLY A 218 -3.23 2.18 19.73
N LEU A 219 -4.09 2.89 18.98
CA LEU A 219 -4.50 2.53 17.62
C LEU A 219 -4.03 3.54 16.55
N GLY A 220 -3.18 4.50 16.92
CA GLY A 220 -2.69 5.56 16.02
C GLY A 220 -2.08 5.01 14.73
N SER A 221 -1.19 4.02 14.80
CA SER A 221 -0.57 3.40 13.62
C SER A 221 -1.58 2.76 12.67
N VAL A 222 -2.62 2.12 13.21
CA VAL A 222 -3.68 1.47 12.42
C VAL A 222 -4.56 2.52 11.75
N PHE A 223 -4.87 3.61 12.46
CA PHE A 223 -5.62 4.75 11.93
C PHE A 223 -4.89 5.44 10.78
N ILE A 224 -3.57 5.67 10.93
CA ILE A 224 -2.74 6.19 9.84
C ILE A 224 -2.76 5.24 8.63
N ALA A 225 -2.55 3.94 8.85
CA ALA A 225 -2.57 2.96 7.76
C ALA A 225 -3.91 2.92 7.02
N PHE A 226 -5.02 3.12 7.73
CA PHE A 226 -6.36 3.19 7.15
C PHE A 226 -6.47 4.33 6.13
N HIS A 227 -6.06 5.54 6.51
CA HIS A 227 -6.10 6.69 5.61
C HIS A 227 -5.08 6.60 4.47
N LEU A 228 -3.89 6.04 4.72
CA LEU A 228 -2.93 5.77 3.65
C LEU A 228 -3.54 4.85 2.58
N GLY A 229 -4.18 3.75 3.00
CA GLY A 229 -4.87 2.84 2.07
C GLY A 229 -6.02 3.52 1.33
N TYR A 230 -6.87 4.28 2.03
CA TYR A 230 -8.00 4.99 1.45
C TYR A 230 -7.59 5.95 0.32
N HIS A 231 -6.68 6.88 0.59
CA HIS A 231 -6.24 7.83 -0.43
C HIS A 231 -5.37 7.17 -1.51
N HIS A 232 -4.67 6.08 -1.20
CA HIS A 232 -3.92 5.32 -2.19
C HIS A 232 -4.83 4.73 -3.27
N TYR A 233 -6.02 4.25 -2.91
CA TYR A 233 -6.95 3.66 -3.88
C TYR A 233 -7.49 4.68 -4.87
N TYR A 234 -7.82 5.90 -4.43
CA TYR A 234 -8.09 7.02 -5.35
C TYR A 234 -6.91 7.37 -6.23
N THR A 235 -5.72 7.44 -5.64
CA THR A 235 -4.49 7.77 -6.37
C THR A 235 -4.28 6.79 -7.52
N LEU A 236 -4.42 5.49 -7.26
CA LEU A 236 -4.34 4.44 -8.27
C LEU A 236 -5.44 4.59 -9.33
N LEU A 237 -6.70 4.75 -8.92
CA LEU A 237 -7.84 4.83 -9.83
C LEU A 237 -7.74 6.00 -10.81
N PHE A 238 -7.25 7.15 -10.33
CA PHE A 238 -7.17 8.37 -11.11
C PHE A 238 -5.82 8.61 -11.81
N TYR A 239 -4.80 7.79 -11.51
CA TYR A 239 -3.43 7.98 -12.00
C TYR A 239 -3.37 8.17 -13.51
N GLN A 240 -4.18 7.40 -14.23
CA GLN A 240 -4.19 7.38 -15.68
C GLN A 240 -4.58 8.72 -16.34
N TYR A 241 -5.29 9.59 -15.61
CA TYR A 241 -5.72 10.90 -16.11
C TYR A 241 -4.62 11.97 -15.99
N LEU A 242 -3.47 11.64 -15.39
CA LEU A 242 -2.28 12.49 -15.42
C LEU A 242 -1.63 12.54 -16.81
N ASP A 243 -1.89 11.56 -17.67
CA ASP A 243 -1.41 11.56 -19.06
C ASP A 243 -2.32 12.42 -19.94
N GLN A 244 -1.82 13.59 -20.34
CA GLN A 244 -2.55 14.56 -21.15
C GLN A 244 -2.75 14.11 -22.61
N ARG A 245 -2.10 13.03 -23.06
CA ARG A 245 -2.25 12.49 -24.42
C ARG A 245 -3.42 11.53 -24.57
N ARG A 246 -3.92 10.99 -23.46
CA ARG A 246 -5.09 10.13 -23.52
C ARG A 246 -6.29 10.93 -24.04
N PRO A 247 -7.22 10.30 -24.76
CA PRO A 247 -8.43 10.96 -25.21
C PRO A 247 -9.13 11.68 -24.07
N SER A 248 -9.50 12.94 -24.30
CA SER A 248 -10.20 13.72 -23.28
C SER A 248 -11.51 13.05 -22.91
N THR A 249 -11.72 12.83 -21.63
CA THR A 249 -12.98 12.31 -21.06
C THR A 249 -13.71 13.45 -20.35
N ARG A 250 -15.03 13.28 -20.13
CA ARG A 250 -15.87 14.29 -19.47
C ARG A 250 -15.32 14.67 -18.08
N ASN A 251 -14.83 13.70 -17.33
CA ASN A 251 -14.33 13.89 -15.97
C ASN A 251 -12.80 13.90 -15.88
N GLY A 252 -12.07 13.84 -17.01
CA GLY A 252 -10.61 13.62 -16.99
C GLY A 252 -9.84 14.67 -16.19
N LYS A 253 -10.19 15.95 -16.34
CA LYS A 253 -9.58 17.02 -15.52
C LYS A 253 -9.88 16.86 -14.02
N LYS A 254 -11.14 16.58 -13.66
CA LYS A 254 -11.56 16.32 -12.27
C LYS A 254 -10.72 15.19 -11.67
N TYR A 255 -10.54 14.09 -12.40
CA TYR A 255 -9.77 12.95 -11.92
C TYR A 255 -8.27 13.24 -11.84
N ALA A 256 -7.69 13.97 -12.79
CA ALA A 256 -6.29 14.39 -12.71
C ALA A 256 -6.03 15.26 -11.48
N ASP A 257 -6.89 16.25 -11.23
CA ASP A 257 -6.82 17.13 -10.06
C ASP A 257 -7.04 16.32 -8.77
N GLY A 258 -7.98 15.37 -8.78
CA GLY A 258 -8.22 14.42 -7.70
C GLY A 258 -6.99 13.56 -7.39
N CYS A 259 -6.33 13.01 -8.41
CA CYS A 259 -5.12 12.21 -8.22
C CYS A 259 -4.02 13.00 -7.49
N LYS A 260 -3.80 14.25 -7.90
CA LYS A 260 -2.86 15.17 -7.24
C LYS A 260 -3.27 15.47 -5.79
N ALA A 261 -4.56 15.74 -5.56
CA ALA A 261 -5.08 16.03 -4.23
C ALA A 261 -4.93 14.84 -3.27
N HIS A 262 -5.29 13.62 -3.71
CA HIS A 262 -5.12 12.41 -2.88
C HIS A 262 -3.65 12.10 -2.61
N ALA A 263 -2.75 12.30 -3.58
CA ALA A 263 -1.30 12.15 -3.36
C ALA A 263 -0.77 13.19 -2.35
N ALA A 264 -1.28 14.43 -2.38
CA ALA A 264 -0.93 15.45 -1.40
C ALA A 264 -1.41 15.07 0.01
N ILE A 265 -2.63 14.56 0.15
CA ILE A 265 -3.16 14.08 1.45
C ILE A 265 -2.32 12.91 1.99
N ILE A 266 -1.92 11.96 1.13
CA ILE A 266 -1.00 10.88 1.55
C ILE A 266 0.28 11.46 2.17
N CYS A 267 0.87 12.50 1.58
CA CYS A 267 2.03 13.17 2.17
C CYS A 267 1.73 13.77 3.55
N ASP A 268 0.55 14.37 3.75
CA ASP A 268 0.15 14.92 5.06
C ASP A 268 -0.06 13.82 6.11
N VAL A 269 -0.67 12.69 5.72
CA VAL A 269 -0.84 11.51 6.57
C VAL A 269 0.52 10.87 6.92
N LEU A 270 1.43 10.75 5.94
CA LEU A 270 2.80 10.28 6.15
C LEU A 270 3.58 11.21 7.08
N LYS A 271 3.41 12.53 6.95
CA LYS A 271 4.02 13.50 7.85
C LYS A 271 3.50 13.32 9.29
N ALA A 272 2.18 13.20 9.46
CA ALA A 272 1.56 12.91 10.76
C ALA A 272 2.13 11.63 11.39
N SER A 273 2.28 10.57 10.58
CA SER A 273 2.89 9.30 11.01
C SER A 273 4.30 9.46 11.59
N ARG A 274 5.08 10.44 11.11
CA ARG A 274 6.46 10.67 11.58
C ARG A 274 6.52 11.61 12.77
N GLU A 275 5.64 12.61 12.81
CA GLU A 275 5.72 13.72 13.76
C GLU A 275 4.87 13.49 15.01
N VAL A 276 3.84 12.64 14.96
CA VAL A 276 2.96 12.34 16.10
C VAL A 276 3.39 11.06 16.82
N PRO A 277 3.85 11.13 18.08
CA PRO A 277 4.16 9.94 18.87
C PRO A 277 2.96 9.00 19.01
N GLY A 278 3.18 7.70 18.85
CA GLY A 278 2.11 6.68 18.92
C GLY A 278 1.30 6.49 17.63
N ALA A 279 1.62 7.22 16.56
CA ALA A 279 1.03 7.04 15.23
C ALA A 279 1.95 6.46 14.12
N PRO A 280 3.13 5.84 14.38
CA PRO A 280 4.02 5.46 13.28
C PRO A 280 3.47 4.27 12.47
N ALA A 281 3.19 4.46 11.18
CA ALA A 281 2.83 3.42 10.24
C ALA A 281 4.06 2.89 9.50
N LEU A 282 4.82 2.04 10.20
CA LEU A 282 6.09 1.48 9.71
C LEU A 282 5.91 0.16 8.94
N TYR A 283 4.75 -0.08 8.34
CA TYR A 283 4.49 -1.31 7.59
C TYR A 283 5.21 -1.26 6.24
N ASN A 284 5.69 -2.41 5.76
CA ASN A 284 6.42 -2.49 4.49
C ASN A 284 5.65 -1.86 3.31
N ILE A 285 4.34 -2.14 3.24
CA ILE A 285 3.47 -1.66 2.17
C ILE A 285 3.33 -0.13 2.12
N VAL A 286 3.58 0.57 3.23
CA VAL A 286 3.62 2.04 3.26
C VAL A 286 4.73 2.58 2.37
N GLY A 287 5.81 1.81 2.17
CA GLY A 287 6.85 2.11 1.20
C GLY A 287 6.27 2.25 -0.21
N HIS A 288 5.49 1.26 -0.67
CA HIS A 288 4.85 1.30 -1.98
C HIS A 288 3.85 2.46 -2.12
N VAL A 289 3.00 2.66 -1.11
CA VAL A 289 2.06 3.80 -1.08
C VAL A 289 2.80 5.14 -1.19
N THR A 290 3.95 5.24 -0.54
CA THR A 290 4.82 6.43 -0.60
C THR A 290 5.46 6.58 -1.98
N ILE A 291 5.89 5.50 -2.65
CA ILE A 291 6.42 5.56 -4.03
C ILE A 291 5.36 6.07 -5.01
N VAL A 292 4.15 5.52 -4.97
CA VAL A 292 3.08 5.90 -5.91
C VAL A 292 2.63 7.36 -5.69
N SER A 293 2.48 7.80 -4.44
CA SER A 293 2.17 9.23 -4.20
C SER A 293 3.34 10.14 -4.59
N SER A 294 4.58 9.72 -4.36
CA SER A 294 5.77 10.47 -4.79
C SER A 294 5.88 10.58 -6.30
N SER A 295 5.47 9.56 -7.06
CA SER A 295 5.49 9.64 -8.53
C SER A 295 4.46 10.64 -9.08
N VAL A 296 3.30 10.80 -8.41
CA VAL A 296 2.33 11.87 -8.74
C VAL A 296 2.90 13.26 -8.42
N LEU A 297 3.55 13.43 -7.27
CA LEU A 297 4.19 14.70 -6.89
C LEU A 297 5.35 15.05 -7.82
N LEU A 298 6.16 14.06 -8.19
CA LEU A 298 7.25 14.18 -9.16
C LEU A 298 6.71 14.55 -10.54
N HIS A 299 5.66 13.86 -11.01
CA HIS A 299 4.96 14.20 -12.25
C HIS A 299 4.46 15.64 -12.23
N THR A 300 3.81 16.06 -11.13
CA THR A 300 3.26 17.41 -10.96
C THR A 300 4.38 18.46 -10.95
N TYR A 301 5.52 18.18 -10.33
CA TYR A 301 6.66 19.08 -10.37
C TYR A 301 7.27 19.22 -11.78
N LEU A 302 7.35 18.12 -12.53
CA LEU A 302 7.95 18.13 -13.87
C LEU A 302 7.02 18.77 -14.91
N PHE A 303 5.73 18.41 -14.91
CA PHE A 303 4.77 18.73 -15.98
C PHE A 303 3.64 19.67 -15.55
N GLY A 304 3.50 19.96 -14.26
CA GLY A 304 2.42 20.80 -13.74
C GLY A 304 2.63 22.30 -13.95
N GLU A 305 1.61 23.04 -13.53
CA GLU A 305 1.54 24.49 -13.63
C GLU A 305 2.47 25.19 -12.62
N PRO A 306 2.95 26.41 -12.89
CA PRO A 306 3.89 27.12 -12.01
C PRO A 306 3.47 27.23 -10.54
N HIS A 307 2.16 27.34 -10.28
CA HIS A 307 1.61 27.47 -8.92
C HIS A 307 1.65 26.14 -8.13
N GLU A 308 1.78 25.00 -8.82
CA GLU A 308 1.81 23.67 -8.18
C GLU A 308 3.22 23.26 -7.74
N LEU A 309 4.26 23.85 -8.34
CA LEU A 309 5.63 23.34 -8.26
C LEU A 309 6.21 23.35 -6.84
N GLN A 310 6.08 24.46 -6.12
CA GLN A 310 6.71 24.59 -4.82
C GLN A 310 6.09 23.65 -3.79
N ASP A 311 4.76 23.51 -3.84
CA ASP A 311 4.03 22.58 -2.97
C ASP A 311 4.40 21.13 -3.31
N SER A 312 4.36 20.74 -4.59
CA SER A 312 4.73 19.40 -5.03
C SER A 312 6.17 19.03 -4.66
N LYS A 313 7.09 19.99 -4.78
CA LYS A 313 8.50 19.84 -4.37
C LYS A 313 8.61 19.55 -2.87
N SER A 314 8.01 20.39 -2.03
CA SER A 314 8.10 20.26 -0.57
C SER A 314 7.46 18.95 -0.06
N ARG A 315 6.35 18.53 -0.68
CA ARG A 315 5.68 17.26 -0.38
C ARG A 315 6.51 16.08 -0.83
N LEU A 316 7.15 16.15 -2.01
CA LEU A 316 8.05 15.11 -2.47
C LEU A 316 9.21 14.92 -1.48
N GLU A 317 9.88 16.01 -1.06
CA GLU A 317 10.92 15.96 -0.03
C GLU A 317 10.43 15.35 1.29
N SER A 318 9.20 15.67 1.72
CA SER A 318 8.57 15.06 2.90
C SER A 318 8.36 13.55 2.71
N ASN A 319 7.89 13.10 1.55
CA ASN A 319 7.74 11.67 1.26
C ASN A 319 9.09 10.94 1.23
N LEU A 320 10.14 11.54 0.65
CA LEU A 320 11.48 10.96 0.66
C LEU A 320 12.00 10.73 2.09
N LYS A 321 11.69 11.63 3.04
CA LYS A 321 11.99 11.41 4.47
C LYS A 321 11.27 10.19 5.05
N SER A 322 10.01 9.94 4.66
CA SER A 322 9.31 8.69 5.03
C SER A 322 9.99 7.45 4.46
N LEU A 323 10.45 7.49 3.20
CA LEU A 323 11.16 6.35 2.60
C LEU A 323 12.48 6.07 3.29
N VAL A 324 13.25 7.11 3.64
CA VAL A 324 14.50 6.98 4.42
C VAL A 324 14.21 6.32 5.78
N GLN A 325 13.13 6.71 6.46
CA GLN A 325 12.73 6.08 7.71
C GLN A 325 12.32 4.62 7.50
N LEU A 326 11.48 4.30 6.52
CA LEU A 326 11.02 2.93 6.27
C LEU A 326 12.18 2.00 5.88
N ARG A 327 13.15 2.52 5.12
CA ARG A 327 14.35 1.80 4.71
C ARG A 327 15.18 1.30 5.89
N SER A 328 15.19 1.99 7.03
CA SER A 328 15.93 1.49 8.22
C SER A 328 15.33 0.20 8.79
N TYR A 329 14.07 -0.10 8.46
CA TYR A 329 13.38 -1.32 8.89
C TYR A 329 13.35 -2.37 7.79
N TRP A 330 13.16 -1.94 6.54
CA TRP A 330 12.81 -2.81 5.43
C TRP A 330 13.80 -2.71 4.28
N PRO A 331 14.65 -3.74 4.06
CA PRO A 331 15.52 -3.82 2.90
C PRO A 331 14.78 -3.63 1.56
N SER A 332 13.55 -4.12 1.43
CA SER A 332 12.75 -3.98 0.21
C SER A 332 12.37 -2.55 -0.16
N VAL A 333 12.49 -1.60 0.77
CA VAL A 333 12.27 -0.18 0.45
C VAL A 333 13.35 0.35 -0.49
N GLU A 334 14.57 -0.22 -0.49
CA GLU A 334 15.60 0.15 -1.48
C GLU A 334 15.17 -0.19 -2.90
N LEU A 335 14.57 -1.38 -3.10
CA LEU A 335 13.99 -1.76 -4.38
C LEU A 335 12.88 -0.79 -4.80
N MET A 336 12.04 -0.38 -3.84
CA MET A 336 10.95 0.58 -4.07
C MET A 336 11.48 1.97 -4.47
N ILE A 337 12.52 2.47 -3.79
CA ILE A 337 13.20 3.73 -4.14
C ILE A 337 13.77 3.64 -5.56
N HIS A 338 14.42 2.53 -5.92
CA HIS A 338 14.93 2.33 -7.27
C HIS A 338 13.83 2.43 -8.33
N ARG A 339 12.62 1.91 -8.08
CA ARG A 339 11.48 2.06 -9.01
C ARG A 339 11.10 3.53 -9.25
N LEU A 340 11.14 4.36 -8.20
CA LEU A 340 10.87 5.80 -8.35
C LEU A 340 11.96 6.50 -9.18
N VAL A 341 13.23 6.10 -9.02
CA VAL A 341 14.34 6.60 -9.84
C VAL A 341 14.16 6.22 -11.31
N VAL A 342 13.77 4.96 -11.59
CA VAL A 342 13.46 4.53 -12.97
C VAL A 342 12.28 5.33 -13.53
N PHE A 343 11.22 5.53 -12.76
CA PHE A 343 10.09 6.38 -13.16
C PHE A 343 10.52 7.80 -13.50
N GLN A 344 11.30 8.44 -12.64
CA GLN A 344 11.83 9.78 -12.88
C GLN A 344 12.63 9.86 -14.18
N LYS A 345 13.57 8.93 -14.41
CA LYS A 345 14.38 8.90 -15.64
C LYS A 345 13.48 8.84 -16.89
N ASN A 346 12.41 8.06 -16.85
CA ASN A 346 11.43 7.98 -17.94
C ASN A 346 10.63 9.29 -18.13
N CYS A 347 10.26 9.97 -17.04
CA CYS A 347 9.65 11.30 -17.11
C CYS A 347 10.62 12.32 -17.73
N ILE A 348 11.89 12.33 -17.32
CA ILE A 348 12.90 13.26 -17.85
C ILE A 348 13.11 13.04 -19.35
N ARG A 349 13.22 11.79 -19.80
CA ARG A 349 13.29 11.45 -21.25
C ARG A 349 12.06 11.93 -22.02
N SER A 350 10.92 12.07 -21.36
CA SER A 350 9.65 12.52 -21.96
C SER A 350 9.42 14.03 -21.82
N LEU A 351 10.36 14.81 -21.26
CA LEU A 351 10.17 16.25 -21.03
C LEU A 351 10.03 17.06 -22.31
N GLY A 352 10.79 16.74 -23.37
CA GLY A 352 10.67 17.43 -24.67
C GLY A 352 9.30 17.25 -25.33
N ARG A 353 8.44 16.43 -24.73
CA ARG A 353 7.09 16.09 -25.16
C ARG A 353 6.00 16.60 -24.20
N ASN A 354 6.40 17.32 -23.15
CA ASN A 354 5.54 17.94 -22.12
C ASN A 354 4.54 17.00 -21.42
N THR A 355 4.78 15.69 -21.39
CA THR A 355 3.88 14.75 -20.71
C THR A 355 4.54 13.41 -20.40
N HIS A 356 4.02 12.71 -19.40
CA HIS A 356 4.27 11.28 -19.22
C HIS A 356 3.31 10.46 -20.08
N ARG A 357 3.62 9.17 -20.34
CA ARG A 357 2.70 8.23 -21.00
C ARG A 357 2.18 7.24 -19.97
N PHE A 358 0.86 7.08 -19.89
CA PHE A 358 0.23 5.98 -19.18
C PHE A 358 0.09 4.79 -20.13
N ASP A 359 0.92 3.77 -19.93
CA ASP A 359 0.98 2.55 -20.74
C ASP A 359 1.10 1.30 -19.85
N LYS A 360 1.24 0.12 -20.46
CA LYS A 360 1.42 -1.15 -19.74
C LYS A 360 2.58 -1.11 -18.74
N TRP A 361 3.66 -0.37 -19.03
CA TRP A 361 4.78 -0.21 -18.12
C TRP A 361 4.38 0.62 -16.89
N MET A 362 3.63 1.71 -17.10
CA MET A 362 3.08 2.51 -16.00
C MET A 362 2.13 1.70 -15.11
N VAL A 363 1.26 0.90 -15.71
CA VAL A 363 0.35 0.03 -14.96
C VAL A 363 1.14 -0.96 -14.09
N LYS A 364 2.20 -1.57 -14.63
CA LYS A 364 3.12 -2.42 -13.84
C LYS A 364 3.83 -1.66 -12.71
N PHE A 365 4.26 -0.42 -12.95
CA PHE A 365 4.81 0.45 -11.90
C PHE A 365 3.83 0.64 -10.74
N LEU A 366 2.53 0.80 -11.02
CA LEU A 366 1.50 1.01 -10.00
C LEU A 366 1.15 -0.24 -9.21
N ILE A 367 1.06 -1.40 -9.86
CA ILE A 367 0.54 -2.62 -9.22
C ILE A 367 1.63 -3.57 -8.72
N ALA A 368 2.72 -3.73 -9.46
CA ALA A 368 3.63 -4.87 -9.30
C ALA A 368 4.72 -4.64 -8.25
N HIS A 369 4.37 -4.07 -7.09
CA HIS A 369 5.28 -3.46 -6.12
C HIS A 369 6.37 -4.37 -5.51
N SER A 370 6.19 -5.69 -5.57
CA SER A 370 7.17 -6.68 -5.09
C SER A 370 8.27 -7.01 -6.11
N LEU A 371 8.12 -6.54 -7.36
CA LEU A 371 9.02 -6.87 -8.46
C LEU A 371 9.99 -5.73 -8.77
N ALA A 372 11.15 -6.09 -9.33
CA ALA A 372 12.01 -5.11 -9.99
C ALA A 372 11.26 -4.51 -11.19
N LEU A 373 11.43 -3.21 -11.39
CA LEU A 373 10.90 -2.54 -12.56
C LEU A 373 12.04 -2.34 -13.56
N GLU A 374 11.89 -2.96 -14.72
CA GLU A 374 12.81 -2.81 -15.83
C GLU A 374 12.69 -1.40 -16.43
N ASP A 375 13.76 -0.94 -17.08
CA ASP A 375 13.69 0.27 -17.88
C ASP A 375 12.62 0.09 -18.96
N LYS A 376 11.90 1.17 -19.25
CA LYS A 376 10.93 1.17 -20.33
C LYS A 376 11.68 0.91 -21.64
N ALA A 377 11.28 -0.12 -22.38
CA ALA A 377 11.82 -0.38 -23.71
C ALA A 377 11.69 0.91 -24.55
N ASP A 378 12.70 1.20 -25.37
CA ASP A 378 12.64 2.31 -26.30
C ASP A 378 11.46 2.05 -27.25
N ASP A 379 10.31 2.62 -26.92
CA ASP A 379 9.23 2.81 -27.86
C ASP A 379 9.88 3.51 -29.07
N THR A 380 9.81 2.93 -30.26
CA THR A 380 10.18 3.62 -31.51
C THR A 380 9.17 4.73 -31.73
N TRP A 381 9.39 5.86 -31.06
CA TRP A 381 8.64 7.08 -31.30
C TRP A 381 9.09 7.65 -32.65
N PRO A 382 8.17 8.11 -33.52
CA PRO A 382 8.54 9.04 -34.57
C PRO A 382 9.13 10.27 -33.89
N ASP A 383 10.35 10.66 -34.27
CA ASP A 383 11.01 11.86 -33.77
C ASP A 383 10.12 13.08 -34.05
N SER A 384 9.54 13.65 -33.00
CA SER A 384 9.10 15.04 -33.04
C SER A 384 10.27 15.89 -32.52
N ASP A 385 10.74 16.82 -33.34
CA ASP A 385 11.85 17.74 -33.09
C ASP A 385 12.03 18.09 -31.60
N ALA A 386 13.02 17.44 -30.96
CA ALA A 386 13.40 17.66 -29.57
C ALA A 386 14.24 18.95 -29.39
N THR A 387 14.01 19.98 -30.20
CA THR A 387 14.88 21.17 -30.30
C THR A 387 14.47 22.34 -29.40
N GLN A 388 13.45 22.19 -28.54
CA GLN A 388 13.11 23.21 -27.54
C GLN A 388 12.82 22.62 -26.16
N LEU A 389 13.83 22.01 -25.52
CA LEU A 389 13.80 21.90 -24.06
C LEU A 389 14.04 23.31 -23.49
N GLY A 390 12.98 24.03 -23.11
CA GLY A 390 13.11 25.34 -22.47
C GLY A 390 13.91 25.25 -21.16
N ASN A 391 14.64 26.31 -20.80
CA ASN A 391 15.47 26.39 -19.57
C ASN A 391 14.73 25.92 -18.30
N VAL A 392 13.41 26.13 -18.23
CA VAL A 392 12.55 25.74 -17.10
C VAL A 392 12.47 24.21 -16.94
N HIS A 393 12.35 23.44 -18.02
CA HIS A 393 12.30 21.97 -17.94
C HIS A 393 13.66 21.38 -17.54
N PHE A 394 14.75 22.02 -17.95
CA PHE A 394 16.10 21.64 -17.55
C PHE A 394 16.33 21.85 -16.04
N GLU A 395 15.88 22.98 -15.48
CA GLU A 395 15.97 23.25 -14.04
C GLU A 395 15.13 22.26 -13.22
N ARG A 396 13.88 22.00 -13.63
CA ARG A 396 13.01 21.01 -12.97
C ARG A 396 13.64 19.61 -12.96
N SER A 397 14.26 19.20 -14.07
CA SER A 397 14.98 17.92 -14.16
C SER A 397 16.09 17.84 -13.12
N ARG A 398 16.98 18.84 -13.10
CA ARG A 398 18.13 18.89 -12.19
C ARG A 398 17.72 18.83 -10.72
N VAL A 399 16.65 19.51 -10.35
CA VAL A 399 16.13 19.48 -8.96
C VAL A 399 15.69 18.06 -8.60
N THR A 400 14.91 17.41 -9.46
CA THR A 400 14.47 16.02 -9.19
C THR A 400 15.65 15.04 -9.18
N GLU A 401 16.65 15.22 -10.04
CA GLU A 401 17.86 14.38 -10.08
C GLU A 401 18.65 14.51 -8.78
N SER A 402 18.82 15.75 -8.28
CA SER A 402 19.42 16.00 -6.97
C SER A 402 18.67 15.25 -5.86
N MET A 403 17.33 15.36 -5.82
CA MET A 403 16.52 14.67 -4.81
C MET A 403 16.68 13.15 -4.86
N MET A 404 16.71 12.57 -6.06
CA MET A 404 16.90 11.13 -6.22
C MET A 404 18.31 10.69 -5.84
N MET A 405 19.35 11.47 -6.18
CA MET A 405 20.72 11.22 -5.72
C MET A 405 20.82 11.31 -4.20
N ASP A 406 20.18 12.31 -3.59
CA ASP A 406 20.21 12.53 -2.14
C ASP A 406 19.59 11.35 -1.38
N ILE A 407 18.43 10.83 -1.82
CA ILE A 407 17.83 9.66 -1.16
C ILE A 407 18.68 8.40 -1.36
N GLN A 408 19.26 8.18 -2.55
CA GLN A 408 20.13 7.03 -2.81
C GLN A 408 21.42 7.08 -1.98
N ASN A 409 21.97 8.28 -1.79
CA ASN A 409 23.21 8.49 -1.02
C ASN A 409 22.96 8.69 0.48
N SER A 410 21.72 8.95 0.90
CA SER A 410 21.40 9.11 2.30
C SER A 410 21.79 7.84 3.06
N GLU A 411 22.62 7.96 4.09
CA GLU A 411 22.91 6.83 4.95
C GLU A 411 21.62 6.40 5.65
N THR A 412 21.48 5.10 5.92
CA THR A 412 20.40 4.63 6.78
C THR A 412 20.55 5.33 8.13
N PHE A 413 19.51 5.99 8.63
CA PHE A 413 19.53 6.55 9.99
C PHE A 413 19.73 5.39 10.98
N GLY A 414 21.00 5.18 11.34
CA GLY A 414 21.48 4.02 12.07
C GLY A 414 22.95 4.11 12.49
N GLY A 415 23.58 5.28 12.32
CA GLY A 415 24.88 5.63 12.90
C GLY A 415 24.73 6.87 13.79
N ALA A 416 24.79 6.64 15.11
CA ALA A 416 25.01 7.57 16.21
C ALA A 416 24.77 9.09 16.05
N ALA A 417 23.92 9.64 16.92
CA ALA A 417 24.25 10.85 17.70
C ALA A 417 23.33 10.97 18.93
N GLY A 418 23.92 10.95 20.13
CA GLY A 418 23.32 11.40 21.40
C GLY A 418 22.89 10.31 22.36
#